data_AF-A0AAV1QNA7-F1
#
_entry.id   AF-A0AAV1QNA7-F1
#
_cell.length_a   1.000
_cell.length_b   1.000
_cell.length_c   1.000
_cell.angle_alpha   90.00
_cell.angle_beta   90.00
_cell.angle_gamma   90.00
#
_symmetry.space_group_name_H-M   'P 1'
#
loop_
_entity.id
_entity.type
_entity.pdbx_description
1 polymer ?
#
loop_
_entity_poly.entity_id
_entity_poly.type
_entity_poly.pdbx_seq_one_letter_code
_entity_poly.pdbx_strand_id
1 'polypeptide(L)'
;FFKETKDSVISDYEHLKVVFVLDGLDACELPLDFDNKETVTDIREPASVDVLLTSLIRGNLLPSAQLWITSRPSSPKKLPDEFVDRKTQIR
;
A
#
# COMPACT_ATOMS: atom_id res chain seq x y z
N PHE A 1 13.93 -10.63 3.68
CA PHE A 1 13.12 -10.48 4.90
C PHE A 1 14.07 -10.24 6.06
N PHE A 2 13.87 -9.17 6.84
CA PHE A 2 14.72 -8.89 8.02
C PHE A 2 14.46 -9.96 9.08
N LYS A 3 15.53 -10.51 9.67
CA LYS A 3 15.40 -11.59 10.67
C LYS A 3 14.85 -11.03 11.98
N GLU A 4 15.16 -9.78 12.29
CA GLU A 4 14.75 -9.07 13.50
C GLU A 4 13.23 -8.92 13.60
N THR A 5 12.51 -8.94 12.47
CA THR A 5 11.04 -8.82 12.47
C THR A 5 10.32 -10.16 12.64
N LYS A 6 11.02 -11.31 12.63
CA LYS A 6 10.39 -12.62 12.84
C LYS A 6 9.81 -12.79 14.25
N ASP A 7 10.46 -12.20 15.24
CA ASP A 7 10.06 -12.29 16.65
C ASP A 7 9.22 -11.08 17.10
N SER A 8 9.06 -10.09 16.23
CA SER A 8 8.15 -8.97 16.44
C SER A 8 6.73 -9.45 16.18
N VAL A 9 6.09 -10.02 17.20
CA VAL A 9 4.67 -10.40 17.17
C VAL A 9 3.85 -9.11 17.26
N ILE A 10 3.87 -8.33 16.18
CA ILE A 10 2.84 -7.32 15.94
C ILE A 10 1.62 -8.12 15.48
N SER A 11 0.80 -8.54 16.44
CA SER A 11 -0.40 -9.34 16.20
C SER A 11 -1.67 -8.50 16.04
N ASP A 12 -1.62 -7.25 16.52
CA ASP A 12 -2.76 -6.34 16.55
C ASP A 12 -2.39 -5.02 15.88
N TYR A 13 -2.68 -4.93 14.59
CA TYR A 13 -2.44 -3.74 13.79
C TYR A 13 -3.57 -2.69 13.93
N GLU A 14 -4.73 -3.06 14.48
CA GLU A 14 -5.85 -2.14 14.72
C GLU A 14 -5.53 -1.15 15.86
N HIS A 15 -4.69 -1.55 16.80
CA HIS A 15 -4.25 -0.71 17.91
C HIS A 15 -2.92 0.01 17.67
N LEU A 16 -2.33 -0.17 16.48
CA LEU A 16 -1.08 0.49 16.12
C LEU A 16 -1.32 1.59 15.08
N LYS A 17 -0.63 2.71 15.29
CA LYS A 17 -0.51 3.74 14.26
C LYS A 17 0.54 3.31 13.26
N VAL A 18 0.09 2.67 12.18
CA VAL A 18 0.96 2.18 11.12
C VAL A 18 0.99 3.19 9.99
N VAL A 19 2.20 3.50 9.51
CA VAL A 19 2.42 4.28 8.30
C VAL A 19 3.26 3.45 7.33
N PHE A 20 2.76 3.25 6.12
CA PHE A 20 3.50 2.65 5.02
C PHE A 20 4.09 3.75 4.14
N VAL A 21 5.40 3.67 3.89
CA VAL A 21 6.07 4.55 2.92
C VAL A 21 6.42 3.72 1.69
N LEU A 22 5.74 3.98 0.58
CA LEU A 22 5.99 3.35 -0.71
C LEU A 22 6.82 4.31 -1.56
N ASP A 23 8.13 4.04 -1.59
CA ASP A 23 9.07 4.88 -2.32
C ASP A 23 9.17 4.44 -3.80
N GLY A 24 9.05 5.39 -4.72
CA GLY A 24 9.27 5.18 -6.15
C GLY A 24 8.22 4.29 -6.82
N LEU A 25 6.92 4.47 -6.51
CA LEU A 25 5.84 3.62 -7.04
C LEU A 25 5.81 3.57 -8.58
N ASP A 26 6.30 4.60 -9.27
CA ASP A 26 6.39 4.60 -10.74
C ASP A 26 7.35 3.57 -11.32
N ALA A 27 8.37 3.14 -10.56
CA ALA A 27 9.27 2.08 -10.97
C ALA A 27 8.68 0.68 -10.72
N CYS A 28 7.56 0.59 -9.99
CA CYS A 28 6.90 -0.68 -9.73
C CYS A 28 6.24 -1.20 -11.01
N GLU A 29 6.75 -2.31 -11.58
CA GLU A 29 6.23 -2.90 -12.82
C GLU A 29 4.96 -3.74 -12.62
N LEU A 30 4.57 -3.99 -11.37
CA LEU A 30 3.39 -4.78 -11.04
C LEU A 30 2.10 -4.12 -11.55
N PRO A 31 1.12 -4.90 -12.05
CA PRO A 31 -0.17 -4.38 -12.47
C PRO A 31 -1.01 -4.04 -11.22
N LEU A 32 -1.10 -2.77 -10.88
CA LEU A 32 -1.99 -2.30 -9.81
C LEU A 32 -3.41 -2.14 -10.39
N ASP A 33 -4.25 -3.12 -10.14
CA ASP A 33 -5.61 -3.21 -10.68
C ASP A 33 -6.65 -2.68 -9.69
N PHE A 34 -6.99 -1.40 -9.83
CA PHE A 34 -7.96 -0.74 -8.97
C PHE A 34 -9.43 -1.03 -9.34
N ASP A 35 -9.68 -1.59 -10.53
CA ASP A 35 -11.03 -1.84 -11.06
C ASP A 35 -11.55 -3.24 -10.68
N ASN A 36 -10.65 -4.21 -10.49
CA ASN A 36 -11.01 -5.58 -10.18
C ASN A 36 -11.50 -5.75 -8.72
N LYS A 37 -12.25 -6.81 -8.48
CA LYS A 37 -12.80 -7.18 -7.16
C LYS A 37 -11.87 -8.07 -6.35
N GLU A 38 -10.76 -8.53 -6.91
CA GLU A 38 -9.77 -9.31 -6.17
C GLU A 38 -9.09 -8.41 -5.14
N THR A 39 -9.45 -8.61 -3.87
CA THR A 39 -8.94 -7.84 -2.73
C THR A 39 -8.73 -8.77 -1.56
N VAL A 40 -7.68 -8.53 -0.78
CA VAL A 40 -7.44 -9.21 0.49
C VAL A 40 -7.76 -8.28 1.64
N THR A 41 -8.46 -8.79 2.65
CA THR A 41 -8.83 -8.03 3.86
C THR A 41 -8.14 -8.57 5.11
N ASP A 42 -7.75 -9.85 5.13
CA ASP A 42 -7.04 -10.46 6.24
C ASP A 42 -5.52 -10.44 5.99
N ILE A 43 -4.77 -9.84 6.92
CA ILE A 43 -3.30 -9.79 6.91
C ILE A 43 -2.64 -11.18 6.95
N ARG A 44 -3.38 -12.22 7.36
CA ARG A 44 -2.88 -13.60 7.45
C ARG A 44 -3.08 -14.38 6.15
N GLU A 45 -3.90 -13.86 5.23
CA GLU A 45 -4.17 -14.49 3.96
C GLU A 45 -2.99 -14.27 2.99
N PRO A 46 -2.43 -15.34 2.40
CA PRO A 46 -1.41 -15.19 1.37
C PRO A 46 -2.00 -14.55 0.10
N ALA A 47 -1.34 -13.51 -0.41
CA ALA A 47 -1.72 -12.85 -1.66
C ALA A 47 -0.46 -12.47 -2.47
N SER A 48 -0.65 -12.21 -3.77
CA SER A 48 0.40 -11.63 -4.60
C SER A 48 0.73 -10.21 -4.15
N VAL A 49 1.92 -9.71 -4.51
CA VAL A 49 2.37 -8.38 -4.08
C VAL A 49 1.50 -7.28 -4.70
N ASP A 50 1.08 -7.44 -5.94
CA ASP A 50 0.14 -6.56 -6.63
C ASP A 50 -1.23 -6.48 -5.91
N VAL A 51 -1.80 -7.62 -5.49
CA VAL A 51 -3.05 -7.65 -4.72
C VAL A 51 -2.87 -7.03 -3.34
N LEU A 52 -1.73 -7.28 -2.66
CA LEU A 52 -1.43 -6.65 -1.36
C LEU A 52 -1.34 -5.13 -1.47
N LEU A 53 -0.56 -4.61 -2.43
CA LEU A 53 -0.40 -3.17 -2.63
C LEU A 53 -1.72 -2.50 -3.01
N THR A 54 -2.47 -3.11 -3.92
CA THR A 54 -3.77 -2.60 -4.35
C THR A 54 -4.76 -2.60 -3.18
N SER A 55 -4.81 -3.67 -2.38
CA SER A 55 -5.71 -3.76 -1.21
C SER A 55 -5.34 -2.78 -0.11
N LEU A 56 -4.04 -2.50 0.11
CA LEU A 56 -3.57 -1.46 1.03
C LEU A 56 -3.98 -0.06 0.55
N ILE A 57 -3.75 0.25 -0.73
CA ILE A 57 -4.07 1.56 -1.30
C ILE A 57 -5.58 1.82 -1.33
N ARG A 58 -6.38 0.78 -1.60
CA ARG A 58 -7.85 0.85 -1.54
C ARG A 58 -8.40 0.91 -0.11
N GLY A 59 -7.56 0.65 0.91
CA GLY A 59 -7.96 0.59 2.31
C GLY A 59 -8.74 -0.67 2.68
N ASN A 60 -8.74 -1.71 1.85
CA ASN A 60 -9.34 -3.01 2.17
C ASN A 60 -8.49 -3.80 3.17
N LEU A 61 -7.17 -3.68 3.04
CA LEU A 61 -6.20 -4.26 3.97
C LEU A 61 -5.71 -3.17 4.92
N LEU A 62 -5.83 -3.38 6.23
CA LEU A 62 -5.40 -2.42 7.26
C LEU A 62 -6.03 -1.02 7.07
N PRO A 63 -7.36 -0.90 7.16
CA PRO A 63 -8.08 0.35 6.85
C PRO A 63 -7.65 1.55 7.72
N SER A 64 -7.07 1.30 8.89
CA SER A 64 -6.56 2.32 9.81
C SER A 64 -5.13 2.79 9.49
N ALA A 65 -4.44 2.15 8.54
CA ALA A 65 -3.06 2.50 8.18
C ALA A 65 -3.01 3.74 7.29
N GLN A 66 -1.96 4.53 7.43
CA GLN A 66 -1.70 5.68 6.55
C GLN A 66 -0.67 5.32 5.49
N LEU A 67 -0.84 5.82 4.27
CA LEU A 67 0.09 5.61 3.18
C LEU A 67 0.75 6.93 2.76
N TRP A 68 2.08 6.93 2.67
CA TRP A 68 2.86 7.93 1.99
C TRP A 68 3.48 7.32 0.75
N ILE A 69 3.11 7.83 -0.42
CA ILE A 69 3.59 7.30 -1.71
C ILE A 69 4.41 8.37 -2.40
N THR A 70 5.64 8.02 -2.82
CA THR A 70 6.46 8.90 -3.65
C THR A 70 6.47 8.40 -5.08
N SER A 71 6.51 9.34 -6.02
CA SER A 71 6.64 9.03 -7.42
C SER A 71 7.23 10.21 -8.20
N ARG A 72 7.89 9.91 -9.32
CA ARG A 72 8.32 10.96 -10.26
C ARG A 72 7.09 11.68 -10.84
N PRO A 73 7.12 13.02 -10.95
CA PRO A 73 6.00 13.81 -11.50
C PRO A 73 5.56 13.40 -12.92
N SER A 74 6.48 12.87 -13.71
CA SER A 74 6.26 12.45 -15.10
C SER A 74 5.69 11.03 -15.23
N SER A 75 5.40 10.34 -14.12
CA SER A 75 4.89 8.97 -14.16
C SER A 75 3.50 8.89 -14.81
N PRO A 76 3.29 7.95 -15.75
CA PRO A 76 1.94 7.65 -16.26
C PRO A 76 1.11 6.87 -15.25
N LYS A 77 1.74 6.21 -14.26
CA LYS A 77 1.08 5.42 -13.22
C LYS A 77 0.54 6.32 -12.12
N LYS A 78 -0.52 7.07 -12.46
CA LYS A 78 -1.26 7.88 -11.50
C LYS A 78 -2.25 7.01 -10.76
N LEU A 79 -2.28 7.15 -9.44
CA LEU A 79 -3.34 6.56 -8.63
C LEU A 79 -4.67 7.24 -8.93
N PRO A 80 -5.79 6.49 -8.91
CA PRO A 80 -7.13 7.07 -8.99
C PRO A 80 -7.34 8.11 -7.88
N ASP A 81 -7.99 9.23 -8.21
CA ASP A 81 -8.17 10.35 -7.27
C ASP A 81 -8.99 9.97 -6.04
N GLU A 82 -9.85 8.96 -6.15
CA GLU A 82 -10.67 8.44 -5.04
C GLU A 82 -9.84 7.80 -3.91
N PHE A 83 -8.62 7.34 -4.18
CA PHE A 83 -7.72 6.73 -3.20
C PHE A 83 -6.63 7.70 -2.70
N VAL A 84 -6.77 9.00 -2.99
CA VAL A 84 -5.74 9.99 -2.65
C VAL A 84 -6.32 11.18 -1.91
N ASP A 85 -6.08 11.24 -0.60
CA ASP A 85 -6.51 12.36 0.25
C ASP A 85 -5.72 13.65 -0.01
N ARG A 86 -4.41 13.51 -0.27
CA ARG A 86 -3.50 14.65 -0.43
C ARG A 86 -2.43 14.39 -1.47
N LYS A 87 -2.23 15.38 -2.35
CA LYS A 87 -1.13 15.42 -3.32
C LYS A 87 -0.22 16.60 -3.05
N THR A 88 1.08 16.37 -3.09
CA THR A 88 2.11 17.41 -2.97
C THR A 88 3.14 17.19 -4.06
N GLN A 89 3.50 18.26 -4.79
CA GLN A 89 4.60 18.24 -5.75
C GLN A 89 5.77 19.01 -5.15
N ILE A 90 6.91 18.34 -5.01
CA ILE A 90 8.17 18.94 -4.57
C ILE A 90 8.95 19.36 -5.83
N ARG A 91 9.53 20.56 -5.84
CA ARG A 91 10.32 21.13 -6.93
C ARG A 91 11.76 21.31 -6.51
#